data_AF-A0A1F5A216-F1
#
_entry.id   AF-A0A1F5A216-F1
#
_cell.length_a   1.000
_cell.length_b   1.000
_cell.length_c   1.000
_cell.angle_alpha   90.00
_cell.angle_beta   90.00
_cell.angle_gamma   90.00
#
_symmetry.space_group_name_H-M   'P 1'
#
loop_
_entity.id
_entity.type
_entity.pdbx_description
1 polymer ?
#
loop_
_entity_poly.entity_id
_entity_poly.type
_entity_poly.pdbx_seq_one_letter_code
_entity_poly.pdbx_strand_id
1 'polypeptide(L)'
;MIPQIRLRPTRLVLAVVLICAACGVDISNQVLLDIPSPAAVRPDQTEAVLLTNFWLPQEVKGLDLGRELAEFWAAELAVPFKMPVAEREVKFDREDIFSDESFWKELAGGRPKSLILTGRAGFSQETHKVLREVDKGSVGESFTREKTWAVRLSFTLETHLYFIAGETGRIVKDKEFKETMTTSNPKQSVLFALHDLLLQLKMKVFRDAFGASRLQERYLLRQ
;
A
#
# COMPACT_ATOMS: atom_id res chain seq x y z
N MET A 1 -68.11 6.75 -19.26
CA MET A 1 -68.18 5.45 -19.97
C MET A 1 -66.81 4.78 -19.81
N ILE A 2 -66.68 3.80 -18.91
CA ILE A 2 -65.40 3.13 -18.60
C ILE A 2 -65.50 1.70 -19.14
N PRO A 3 -64.63 1.24 -20.06
CA PRO A 3 -64.69 -0.12 -20.54
C PRO A 3 -64.15 -1.09 -19.49
N GLN A 4 -65.01 -1.99 -19.04
CA GLN A 4 -64.68 -3.13 -18.19
C GLN A 4 -63.86 -4.16 -18.98
N ILE A 5 -62.55 -4.23 -18.73
CA ILE A 5 -61.67 -5.24 -19.31
C ILE A 5 -61.93 -6.58 -18.60
N ARG A 6 -62.76 -7.44 -19.20
CA ARG A 6 -62.92 -8.84 -18.76
C ARG A 6 -61.70 -9.67 -19.15
N LEU A 7 -60.72 -9.75 -18.26
CA LEU A 7 -59.60 -10.70 -18.38
C LEU A 7 -60.12 -12.13 -18.16
N ARG A 8 -59.97 -12.98 -19.18
CA ARG A 8 -60.29 -14.41 -19.08
C ARG A 8 -59.35 -15.08 -18.07
N PRO A 9 -59.84 -16.02 -17.22
CA PRO A 9 -59.06 -16.62 -16.13
C PRO A 9 -57.78 -17.32 -16.62
N THR A 10 -57.77 -17.84 -17.86
CA THR A 10 -56.60 -18.44 -18.50
C THR A 10 -55.44 -17.46 -18.75
N ARG A 11 -55.71 -16.17 -18.97
CA ARG A 11 -54.65 -15.15 -19.12
C ARG A 11 -54.06 -14.73 -17.79
N LEU A 12 -54.83 -14.84 -16.70
CA LEU A 12 -54.39 -14.51 -15.35
C LEU A 12 -53.48 -15.60 -14.78
N VAL A 13 -53.79 -16.88 -15.06
CA VAL A 13 -52.91 -18.02 -14.71
C VAL A 13 -51.58 -17.94 -15.45
N LEU A 14 -51.59 -17.61 -16.75
CA LEU A 14 -50.35 -17.48 -17.53
C LEU A 14 -49.45 -16.34 -17.02
N ALA A 15 -50.04 -15.21 -16.62
CA ALA A 15 -49.32 -14.10 -16.03
C ALA A 15 -48.70 -14.46 -14.67
N VAL A 16 -49.42 -15.21 -13.82
CA VAL A 16 -48.90 -15.67 -12.52
C VAL A 16 -47.75 -16.67 -12.69
N VAL A 17 -47.84 -17.60 -13.66
CA VAL A 17 -46.76 -18.55 -13.96
C VAL A 17 -45.51 -17.83 -14.48
N LEU A 18 -45.67 -16.80 -15.32
CA LEU A 18 -44.55 -15.98 -15.81
C LEU A 18 -43.89 -15.15 -14.69
N ILE A 19 -44.65 -14.66 -13.71
CA ILE A 19 -44.09 -13.93 -12.55
C ILE A 19 -43.33 -14.87 -11.61
N CYS A 20 -43.81 -16.11 -11.40
CA CYS A 20 -43.11 -17.09 -10.57
C CYS A 20 -41.79 -17.59 -11.19
N ALA A 21 -41.65 -17.58 -12.52
CA ALA A 21 -40.41 -17.97 -13.20
C ALA A 21 -39.31 -16.90 -13.15
N ALA A 22 -39.62 -15.66 -12.77
CA ALA A 22 -38.66 -14.56 -12.71
C ALA A 22 -37.88 -14.48 -11.38
N CYS A 23 -38.25 -15.27 -10.36
CA CYS A 23 -37.56 -15.35 -9.08
C CYS A 23 -36.55 -16.51 -9.06
N GLY A 24 -35.58 -16.50 -9.98
CA GLY A 24 -34.37 -17.30 -9.83
C GLY A 24 -33.49 -16.66 -8.75
N VAL A 25 -33.30 -17.34 -7.62
CA VAL A 25 -32.33 -16.90 -6.61
C VAL A 25 -30.94 -17.08 -7.22
N ASP A 26 -30.27 -15.97 -7.54
CA ASP A 26 -28.85 -15.97 -7.91
C ASP A 26 -28.04 -16.40 -6.68
N ILE A 27 -27.78 -17.70 -6.56
CA ILE A 27 -26.89 -18.25 -5.54
C ILE A 27 -25.45 -17.92 -5.96
N SER A 28 -24.97 -16.76 -5.54
CA SER A 28 -23.55 -16.40 -5.69
C SER A 28 -22.74 -17.08 -4.59
N ASN A 29 -21.85 -18.00 -4.95
CA ASN A 29 -20.86 -18.53 -4.01
C ASN A 29 -19.66 -17.57 -3.96
N GLN A 30 -19.33 -17.09 -2.76
CA GLN A 30 -18.06 -16.41 -2.51
C GLN A 30 -16.94 -17.46 -2.59
N VAL A 31 -16.01 -17.27 -3.52
CA VAL A 31 -14.80 -18.07 -3.61
C VAL A 31 -13.61 -17.16 -3.31
N LEU A 32 -12.83 -17.58 -2.32
CA LEU A 32 -11.57 -16.97 -1.97
C LEU A 32 -10.50 -17.58 -2.88
N LEU A 33 -10.04 -16.82 -3.86
CA LEU A 33 -9.00 -17.24 -4.79
C LEU A 33 -7.68 -16.59 -4.38
N ASP A 34 -6.64 -17.41 -4.24
CA ASP A 34 -5.28 -16.92 -4.18
C ASP A 34 -4.68 -16.85 -5.59
N ILE A 35 -4.37 -15.65 -6.06
CA ILE A 35 -3.83 -15.43 -7.40
C ILE A 35 -2.35 -15.09 -7.27
N PRO A 36 -1.43 -15.95 -7.76
CA PRO A 36 0.00 -15.67 -7.71
C PRO A 36 0.32 -14.48 -8.62
N SER A 37 1.00 -13.47 -8.06
CA SER A 37 1.54 -12.35 -8.82
C SER A 37 2.96 -12.70 -9.27
N PRO A 38 3.37 -12.41 -10.52
CA PRO A 38 4.75 -12.62 -10.94
C PRO A 38 5.69 -11.80 -10.04
N ALA A 39 6.61 -12.49 -9.36
CA ALA A 39 7.61 -11.88 -8.48
C ALA A 39 8.85 -11.48 -9.28
N ALA A 40 9.32 -10.24 -9.10
CA ALA A 40 10.56 -9.77 -9.71
C ALA A 40 11.79 -10.30 -8.98
N VAL A 41 11.67 -10.50 -7.66
CA VAL A 41 12.68 -11.09 -6.80
C VAL A 41 12.16 -12.42 -6.30
N ARG A 42 13.01 -13.44 -6.35
CA ARG A 42 12.72 -14.79 -5.86
C ARG A 42 13.39 -15.01 -4.51
N PRO A 43 12.65 -14.92 -3.38
CA PRO A 43 13.24 -15.11 -2.05
C PRO A 43 13.87 -16.49 -1.89
N ASP A 44 13.29 -17.52 -2.52
CA ASP A 44 13.79 -18.90 -2.54
C ASP A 44 15.15 -19.06 -3.23
N GLN A 45 15.51 -18.10 -4.09
CA GLN A 45 16.78 -18.06 -4.81
C GLN A 45 17.75 -17.02 -4.25
N THR A 46 17.37 -16.32 -3.18
CA THR A 46 18.15 -15.25 -2.56
C THR A 46 18.76 -15.75 -1.26
N GLU A 47 20.09 -15.84 -1.19
CA GLU A 47 20.79 -16.37 -0.02
C GLU A 47 21.00 -15.32 1.08
N ALA A 48 21.11 -14.04 0.71
CA ALA A 48 21.26 -12.94 1.64
C ALA A 48 20.78 -11.62 1.04
N VAL A 49 20.32 -10.71 1.90
CA VAL A 49 20.03 -9.33 1.54
C VAL A 49 21.09 -8.40 2.12
N LEU A 50 21.67 -7.57 1.28
CA LEU A 50 22.50 -6.43 1.67
C LEU A 50 21.61 -5.20 1.70
N LEU A 51 21.26 -4.74 2.90
CA LEU A 51 20.50 -3.52 3.06
C LEU A 51 21.47 -2.34 3.18
N THR A 52 21.32 -1.32 2.35
CA THR A 52 22.10 -0.09 2.51
C THR A 52 21.31 1.00 3.20
N ASN A 53 22.02 2.04 3.64
CA ASN A 53 21.36 3.31 3.95
C ASN A 53 20.65 3.87 2.69
N PHE A 54 19.70 4.77 2.94
CA PHE A 54 18.92 5.44 1.90
C PHE A 54 19.52 6.81 1.62
N TRP A 55 19.47 7.23 0.35
CA TRP A 55 19.79 8.60 -0.01
C TRP A 55 18.61 9.51 0.36
N LEU A 56 18.90 10.54 1.16
CA LEU A 56 17.92 11.49 1.67
C LEU A 56 18.22 12.88 1.08
N PRO A 57 17.45 13.37 0.10
CA PRO A 57 17.68 14.68 -0.50
C PRO A 57 17.52 15.83 0.51
N GLN A 58 16.73 15.62 1.56
CA GLN A 58 16.45 16.60 2.60
C GLN A 58 16.40 15.92 3.97
N GLU A 59 17.01 16.54 4.97
CA GLU A 59 16.88 16.11 6.35
C GLU A 59 15.50 16.45 6.92
N VAL A 60 14.98 15.54 7.74
CA VAL A 60 13.69 15.72 8.41
C VAL A 60 13.94 16.09 9.86
N LYS A 61 13.49 17.27 10.28
CA LYS A 61 13.71 17.76 11.64
C LYS A 61 13.08 16.81 12.67
N GLY A 62 13.89 16.37 13.64
CA GLY A 62 13.43 15.52 14.74
C GLY A 62 13.13 14.07 14.35
N LEU A 63 13.54 13.63 13.15
CA LEU A 63 13.38 12.27 12.66
C LEU A 63 14.64 11.83 11.90
N ASP A 64 15.27 10.75 12.36
CA ASP A 64 16.35 10.09 11.61
C ASP A 64 15.75 9.13 10.59
N LEU A 65 15.24 9.68 9.48
CA LEU A 65 14.50 8.89 8.48
C LEU A 65 15.34 7.73 7.93
N GLY A 66 16.64 7.93 7.74
CA GLY A 66 17.53 6.91 7.19
C GLY A 66 17.63 5.70 8.10
N ARG A 67 17.84 5.93 9.40
CA ARG A 67 17.87 4.86 10.40
C ARG A 67 16.53 4.15 10.51
N GLU A 68 15.42 4.89 10.64
CA GLU A 68 14.09 4.28 10.79
C GLU A 68 13.71 3.41 9.58
N LEU A 69 14.08 3.82 8.36
CA LEU A 69 13.89 3.01 7.16
C LEU A 69 14.75 1.74 7.15
N ALA A 70 16.03 1.87 7.51
CA ALA A 70 16.94 0.73 7.56
C ALA A 70 16.47 -0.32 8.58
N GLU A 71 16.16 0.11 9.81
CA GLU A 71 15.66 -0.76 10.87
C GLU A 71 14.35 -1.45 10.46
N PHE A 72 13.42 -0.69 9.87
CA PHE A 72 12.15 -1.24 9.41
C PHE A 72 12.35 -2.32 8.34
N TRP A 73 13.13 -2.05 7.29
CA TRP A 73 13.34 -3.03 6.23
C TRP A 73 14.18 -4.23 6.67
N ALA A 74 15.16 -4.02 7.55
CA ALA A 74 15.94 -5.12 8.12
C ALA A 74 15.04 -6.11 8.87
N ALA A 75 14.16 -5.60 9.73
CA ALA A 75 13.20 -6.42 10.46
C ALA A 75 12.21 -7.13 9.52
N GLU A 76 11.66 -6.38 8.57
CA GLU A 76 10.58 -6.86 7.71
C GLU A 76 11.05 -7.87 6.65
N LEU A 77 12.30 -7.81 6.21
CA LEU A 77 12.85 -8.81 5.28
C LEU A 77 13.29 -10.08 5.98
N ALA A 78 13.75 -9.97 7.24
CA ALA A 78 14.23 -11.11 8.02
C ALA A 78 13.09 -12.07 8.41
N VAL A 79 11.91 -11.55 8.79
CA VAL A 79 10.82 -12.36 9.37
C VAL A 79 10.15 -13.31 8.35
N PRO A 80 9.54 -12.84 7.25
CA PRO A 80 8.73 -13.67 6.37
C PRO A 80 9.58 -14.56 5.45
N PHE A 81 10.76 -14.11 5.05
CA PHE A 81 11.58 -14.80 4.06
C PHE A 81 12.78 -15.54 4.67
N LYS A 82 13.04 -15.37 5.97
CA LYS A 82 14.21 -15.93 6.67
C LYS A 82 15.54 -15.60 5.97
N MET A 83 15.57 -14.50 5.23
CA MET A 83 16.77 -14.05 4.54
C MET A 83 17.69 -13.38 5.56
N PRO A 84 18.96 -13.78 5.67
CA PRO A 84 19.95 -13.03 6.42
C PRO A 84 20.06 -11.62 5.84
N VAL A 85 19.77 -10.61 6.65
CA VAL A 85 19.96 -9.21 6.28
C VAL A 85 21.26 -8.72 6.89
N ALA A 86 22.15 -8.19 6.07
CA ALA A 86 23.36 -7.53 6.50
C ALA A 86 23.30 -6.05 6.08
N GLU A 87 23.44 -5.17 7.05
CA GLU A 87 23.46 -3.73 6.80
C GLU A 87 24.85 -3.27 6.33
N ARG A 88 24.86 -2.37 5.35
CA ARG A 88 26.07 -1.76 4.78
C ARG A 88 25.86 -0.27 4.58
N GLU A 89 26.75 0.53 5.17
CA GLU A 89 26.74 1.97 4.92
C GLU A 89 27.41 2.28 3.58
N VAL A 90 26.75 3.11 2.78
CA VAL A 90 27.18 3.62 1.48
C VAL A 90 27.20 5.14 1.53
N LYS A 91 28.27 5.74 1.04
CA LYS A 91 28.35 7.19 0.83
C LYS A 91 27.76 7.54 -0.52
N PHE A 92 26.66 8.28 -0.51
CA PHE A 92 26.01 8.77 -1.72
C PHE A 92 26.63 10.10 -2.13
N ASP A 93 27.72 10.03 -2.90
CA ASP A 93 28.40 11.23 -3.40
C ASP A 93 27.67 11.85 -4.61
N ARG A 94 26.85 11.04 -5.30
CA ARG A 94 26.16 11.40 -6.53
C ARG A 94 24.93 10.52 -6.76
N GLU A 95 23.90 11.10 -7.37
CA GLU A 95 22.59 10.46 -7.58
C GLU A 95 22.61 9.31 -8.60
N ASP A 96 23.56 9.32 -9.54
CA ASP A 96 23.69 8.32 -10.60
C ASP A 96 24.36 7.02 -10.11
N ILE A 97 24.80 6.95 -8.85
CA ILE A 97 25.40 5.75 -8.26
C ILE A 97 24.43 4.55 -8.28
N PHE A 98 23.11 4.77 -8.26
CA PHE A 98 22.12 3.69 -8.38
C PHE A 98 22.20 2.95 -9.72
N SER A 99 22.74 3.57 -10.77
CA SER A 99 22.92 2.95 -12.09
C SER A 99 24.33 2.38 -12.31
N ASP A 100 25.25 2.51 -11.35
CA ASP A 100 26.61 2.00 -11.47
C ASP A 100 26.67 0.50 -11.12
N GLU A 101 26.52 -0.35 -12.13
CA GLU A 101 26.59 -1.82 -11.98
C GLU A 101 27.91 -2.28 -11.33
N SER A 102 29.03 -1.60 -11.63
CA SER A 102 30.35 -2.02 -11.12
C SER A 102 30.44 -1.79 -9.62
N PHE A 103 29.97 -0.62 -9.17
CA PHE A 103 29.91 -0.26 -7.75
C PHE A 103 29.10 -1.29 -6.94
N TRP A 104 27.88 -1.61 -7.37
CA TRP A 104 27.02 -2.53 -6.63
C TRP A 104 27.54 -3.96 -6.63
N LYS A 105 28.13 -4.41 -7.74
CA LYS A 105 28.78 -5.72 -7.82
C LYS A 105 29.96 -5.84 -6.86
N GLU A 106 30.79 -4.80 -6.77
CA GLU A 106 31.92 -4.73 -5.85
C GLU A 106 31.44 -4.71 -4.38
N LEU A 107 30.40 -3.92 -4.08
CA LEU A 107 29.79 -3.85 -2.74
C LEU A 107 29.27 -5.22 -2.27
N ALA A 108 28.69 -6.00 -3.18
CA ALA A 108 28.26 -7.37 -2.90
C ALA A 108 29.42 -8.38 -2.80
N GLY A 109 30.65 -7.97 -3.12
CA GLY A 109 31.81 -8.84 -3.20
C GLY A 109 31.67 -9.93 -4.27
N GLY A 110 30.85 -9.68 -5.31
CA GLY A 110 30.55 -10.65 -6.36
C GLY A 110 29.84 -11.93 -5.88
N ARG A 111 29.21 -11.92 -4.70
CA ARG A 111 28.53 -13.09 -4.16
C ARG A 111 27.31 -13.45 -5.01
N PRO A 112 27.25 -14.65 -5.60
CA PRO A 112 26.08 -15.08 -6.35
C PRO A 112 24.86 -15.12 -5.41
N LYS A 113 23.67 -14.87 -5.96
CA LYS A 113 22.38 -14.91 -5.21
C LYS A 113 22.26 -13.95 -4.02
N SER A 114 23.08 -12.91 -3.96
CA SER A 114 22.85 -11.80 -3.04
C SER A 114 21.94 -10.76 -3.68
N LEU A 115 21.07 -10.15 -2.86
CA LEU A 115 20.19 -9.07 -3.27
C LEU A 115 20.58 -7.82 -2.50
N ILE A 116 20.78 -6.70 -3.18
CA ILE A 116 20.96 -5.41 -2.53
C ILE A 116 19.61 -4.69 -2.52
N LEU A 117 19.20 -4.19 -1.36
CA LEU A 117 18.09 -3.24 -1.22
C LEU A 117 18.68 -1.88 -0.87
N THR A 118 18.39 -0.89 -1.72
CA THR A 118 18.78 0.50 -1.54
C THR A 118 17.67 1.43 -2.03
N GLY A 119 17.82 2.73 -1.82
CA GLY A 119 16.85 3.66 -2.36
C GLY A 119 17.02 5.12 -1.99
N ARG A 120 16.02 5.88 -2.43
CA ARG A 120 15.82 7.28 -2.10
C ARG A 120 14.61 7.38 -1.19
N ALA A 121 14.66 8.30 -0.25
CA ALA A 121 13.48 8.57 0.58
C ALA A 121 13.36 10.06 0.93
N GLY A 122 12.11 10.51 1.00
CA GLY A 122 11.72 11.81 1.48
C GLY A 122 10.50 11.67 2.39
N PHE A 123 10.45 12.51 3.41
CA PHE A 123 9.30 12.56 4.30
C PHE A 123 8.94 14.02 4.58
N SER A 124 7.66 14.33 4.41
CA SER A 124 7.15 15.69 4.61
C SER A 124 5.93 15.70 5.53
N GLN A 125 5.82 16.81 6.29
CA GLN A 125 4.68 17.10 7.14
C GLN A 125 4.10 18.46 6.74
N GLU A 126 2.80 18.47 6.46
CA GLU A 126 2.05 19.68 6.11
C GLU A 126 0.93 19.92 7.11
N THR A 127 0.72 21.19 7.47
CA THR A 127 -0.38 21.60 8.36
C THR A 127 -1.40 22.41 7.59
N HIS A 128 -2.63 21.90 7.54
CA HIS A 128 -3.75 22.50 6.82
C HIS A 128 -4.77 23.03 7.83
N LYS A 129 -5.16 24.30 7.69
CA LYS A 129 -6.26 24.90 8.47
C LYS A 129 -7.54 24.80 7.66
N VAL A 130 -8.53 24.10 8.19
CA VAL A 130 -9.82 23.86 7.53
C VAL A 130 -10.93 24.49 8.36
N LEU A 131 -11.82 25.25 7.73
CA LEU A 131 -13.01 25.76 8.38
C LEU A 131 -14.06 24.64 8.43
N ARG A 132 -14.48 24.23 9.62
CA ARG A 132 -15.48 23.17 9.82
C ARG A 132 -16.74 23.76 10.46
N GLU A 133 -17.88 23.49 9.85
CA GLU A 133 -19.17 23.73 10.49
C GLU A 133 -19.45 22.58 11.48
N VAL A 134 -19.74 22.93 12.72
CA VAL A 134 -20.11 21.99 13.78
C VAL A 134 -21.52 22.36 14.23
N ASP A 135 -22.43 21.39 14.14
CA ASP A 135 -23.77 21.55 14.71
C ASP A 135 -23.65 21.43 16.23
N LYS A 136 -23.89 22.54 16.95
CA LYS A 136 -24.15 22.50 18.38
C LYS A 136 -25.66 22.51 18.58
N GLY A 137 -26.16 21.40 19.12
CA GLY A 137 -27.50 21.28 19.66
C GLY A 137 -27.54 20.11 20.62
N SER A 138 -27.88 20.38 21.88
CA SER A 138 -28.28 19.32 22.81
C SER A 138 -29.74 18.92 22.50
N VAL A 139 -30.17 17.71 22.88
CA VAL A 139 -31.55 17.25 22.63
C VAL A 139 -32.53 18.21 23.30
N GLY A 140 -33.21 19.03 22.50
CA GLY A 140 -34.19 20.04 22.96
C GLY A 140 -33.86 21.49 22.61
N GLU A 141 -32.66 21.80 22.11
CA GLU A 141 -32.27 23.16 21.66
C GLU A 141 -32.26 23.30 20.14
N SER A 142 -32.54 24.51 19.62
CA SER A 142 -32.43 24.83 18.20
C SER A 142 -30.98 24.68 17.74
N PHE A 143 -30.74 23.81 16.74
CA PHE A 143 -29.41 23.60 16.17
C PHE A 143 -28.84 24.91 15.64
N THR A 144 -27.74 25.39 16.23
CA THR A 144 -27.02 26.58 15.75
C THR A 144 -25.73 26.12 15.07
N ARG A 145 -25.51 26.57 13.83
CA ARG A 145 -24.30 26.22 13.06
C ARG A 145 -23.17 27.18 13.42
N GLU A 146 -22.15 26.68 14.11
CA GLU A 146 -20.92 27.44 14.38
C GLU A 146 -19.78 26.99 13.45
N LYS A 147 -19.07 27.96 12.88
CA LYS A 147 -17.85 27.73 12.08
C LYS A 147 -16.64 27.73 12.99
N THR A 148 -16.01 26.57 13.19
CA THR A 148 -14.80 26.41 13.99
C THR A 148 -13.60 26.07 13.09
N TRP A 149 -12.44 26.65 13.38
CA TRP A 149 -11.20 26.26 12.72
C TRP A 149 -10.73 24.88 13.21
N ALA A 150 -10.56 23.94 12.29
CA ALA A 150 -9.97 22.63 12.54
C ALA A 150 -8.58 22.56 11.90
N VAL A 151 -7.62 21.98 12.63
CA VAL A 151 -6.27 21.72 12.11
C VAL A 151 -6.21 20.28 11.61
N ARG A 152 -5.67 20.08 10.41
CA ARG A 152 -5.33 18.77 9.85
C ARG A 152 -3.85 18.71 9.58
N LEU A 153 -3.23 17.61 10.00
CA LEU A 153 -1.85 17.29 9.63
C LEU A 153 -1.88 16.27 8.50
N SER A 154 -1.03 16.47 7.50
CA SER A 154 -0.80 15.51 6.42
C SER A 154 0.66 15.10 6.45
N PHE A 155 0.90 13.81 6.43
CA PHE A 155 2.22 13.20 6.37
C PHE A 155 2.36 12.48 5.05
N THR A 156 3.47 12.70 4.35
CA THR A 156 3.76 12.05 3.08
C THR A 156 5.13 11.38 3.14
N LEU A 157 5.18 10.11 2.79
CA LEU A 157 6.40 9.33 2.60
C LEU A 157 6.56 9.05 1.11
N GLU A 158 7.65 9.53 0.52
CA GLU A 158 8.04 9.27 -0.86
C GLU A 158 9.29 8.39 -0.86
N THR A 159 9.25 7.25 -1.54
CA THR A 159 10.39 6.33 -1.62
C THR A 159 10.60 5.84 -3.04
N HIS A 160 11.86 5.74 -3.46
CA HIS A 160 12.25 5.03 -4.68
C HIS A 160 13.14 3.88 -4.26
N LEU A 161 12.63 2.66 -4.35
CA LEU A 161 13.35 1.46 -3.93
C LEU A 161 13.98 0.79 -5.14
N TYR A 162 15.20 0.30 -4.96
CA TYR A 162 15.96 -0.45 -5.95
C TYR A 162 16.35 -1.80 -5.36
N PHE A 163 16.04 -2.85 -6.11
CA PHE A 163 16.44 -4.24 -5.87
C PHE A 163 17.49 -4.59 -6.91
N ILE A 164 18.72 -4.81 -6.46
CA ILE A 164 19.88 -4.98 -7.33
C ILE A 164 20.46 -6.38 -7.12
N ALA A 165 20.72 -7.12 -8.19
CA ALA A 165 21.35 -8.42 -8.11
C ALA A 165 22.84 -8.24 -7.81
N GLY A 166 23.31 -8.72 -6.65
CA GLY A 166 24.71 -8.54 -6.25
C GLY A 166 25.74 -9.24 -7.14
N GLU A 167 25.34 -10.28 -7.88
CA GLU A 167 26.22 -10.96 -8.85
C GLU A 167 26.62 -10.05 -10.02
N THR A 168 25.66 -9.25 -10.52
CA THR A 168 25.84 -8.45 -11.74
C THR A 168 25.89 -6.96 -11.47
N GLY A 169 25.38 -6.51 -10.32
CA GLY A 169 25.13 -5.11 -10.02
C GLY A 169 23.93 -4.51 -10.76
N ARG A 170 23.15 -5.33 -11.48
CA ARG A 170 22.00 -4.86 -12.27
C ARG A 170 20.76 -4.70 -11.41
N ILE A 171 20.02 -3.63 -11.69
CA ILE A 171 18.69 -3.42 -11.13
C ILE A 171 17.75 -4.51 -11.68
N VAL A 172 17.28 -5.38 -10.80
CA VAL A 172 16.26 -6.40 -11.10
C VAL A 172 14.87 -5.76 -11.05
N LYS A 173 14.68 -4.85 -10.11
CA LYS A 173 13.44 -4.11 -9.94
C LYS A 173 13.71 -2.77 -9.30
N ASP A 174 13.11 -1.74 -9.83
CA ASP A 174 12.95 -0.48 -9.12
C ASP A 174 11.49 -0.03 -9.17
N LYS A 175 11.09 0.75 -8.18
CA LYS A 175 9.76 1.37 -8.15
C LYS A 175 9.72 2.55 -7.20
N GLU A 176 9.03 3.60 -7.65
CA GLU A 176 8.63 4.72 -6.84
C GLU A 176 7.30 4.46 -6.12
N PHE A 177 7.23 4.86 -4.87
CA PHE A 177 6.06 4.78 -4.00
C PHE A 177 5.83 6.12 -3.33
N LYS A 178 4.55 6.41 -3.12
CA LYS A 178 4.10 7.60 -2.41
C LYS A 178 2.91 7.20 -1.53
N GLU A 179 3.10 7.33 -0.23
CA GLU A 179 2.06 7.12 0.77
C GLU A 179 1.75 8.44 1.47
N THR A 180 0.46 8.71 1.66
CA THR A 180 0.00 9.91 2.35
C THR A 180 -1.04 9.53 3.39
N MET A 181 -0.90 10.09 4.59
CA MET A 181 -1.87 9.96 5.66
C MET A 181 -2.27 11.34 6.17
N THR A 182 -3.57 11.54 6.39
CA THR A 182 -4.09 12.75 7.02
C THR A 182 -4.71 12.46 8.36
N THR A 183 -4.42 13.27 9.38
CA THR A 183 -5.00 13.15 10.71
C THR A 183 -5.57 14.48 11.18
N SER A 184 -6.64 14.39 11.97
CA SER A 184 -7.22 15.56 12.66
C SER A 184 -6.64 15.76 14.07
N ASN A 185 -5.74 14.87 14.52
CA ASN A 185 -5.04 15.01 15.79
C ASN A 185 -3.79 15.89 15.60
N PRO A 186 -3.77 17.13 16.11
CA PRO A 186 -2.63 18.03 15.94
C PRO A 186 -1.40 17.61 16.76
N LYS A 187 -1.55 16.66 17.70
CA LYS A 187 -0.46 16.11 18.50
C LYS A 187 0.01 14.75 18.01
N GLN A 188 -0.39 14.35 16.80
CA GLN A 188 0.07 13.08 16.23
C GLN A 188 1.60 13.09 16.14
N SER A 189 2.22 12.04 16.67
CA SER A 189 3.67 11.88 16.61
C SER A 189 4.12 11.57 15.18
N VAL A 190 5.21 12.20 14.76
CA VAL A 190 5.85 12.00 13.46
C VAL A 190 6.26 10.53 13.27
N LEU A 191 6.83 9.91 14.32
CA LEU A 191 7.26 8.51 14.28
C LEU A 191 6.08 7.55 14.08
N PHE A 192 4.97 7.79 14.76
CA PHE A 192 3.76 6.98 14.57
C PHE A 192 3.22 7.13 13.14
N ALA A 193 3.20 8.36 12.62
CA ALA A 193 2.77 8.58 11.24
C ALA A 193 3.68 7.91 10.22
N LEU A 194 5.00 7.97 10.43
CA LEU A 194 5.96 7.26 9.60
C LEU A 194 5.73 5.74 9.64
N HIS A 195 5.55 5.16 10.82
CA HIS A 195 5.34 3.74 10.98
C HIS A 195 4.08 3.25 10.23
N ASP A 196 2.96 3.98 10.35
CA ASP A 196 1.73 3.65 9.63
C ASP A 196 1.93 3.68 8.10
N LEU A 197 2.66 4.69 7.60
CA LEU A 197 2.99 4.80 6.18
C LEU A 197 3.93 3.67 5.72
N LEU A 198 4.89 3.27 6.56
CA LEU A 198 5.79 2.16 6.28
C LEU A 198 5.08 0.81 6.20
N LEU A 199 4.09 0.56 7.06
CA LEU A 199 3.26 -0.64 6.98
C LEU A 199 2.46 -0.68 5.66
N GLN A 200 1.92 0.46 5.21
CA GLN A 200 1.25 0.56 3.91
C GLN A 200 2.23 0.31 2.76
N LEU A 201 3.42 0.91 2.82
CA LEU A 201 4.49 0.74 1.84
C LEU A 201 4.92 -0.73 1.75
N LYS A 202 5.17 -1.39 2.88
CA LYS A 202 5.52 -2.82 2.98
C LYS A 202 4.57 -3.70 2.17
N MET A 203 3.25 -3.51 2.34
CA MET A 203 2.26 -4.32 1.63
C MET A 203 2.37 -4.16 0.11
N LYS A 204 2.66 -2.94 -0.37
CA LYS A 204 2.85 -2.69 -1.81
C LYS A 204 4.17 -3.28 -2.31
N VAL A 205 5.25 -3.06 -1.57
CA VAL A 205 6.58 -3.58 -1.91
C VAL A 205 6.58 -5.10 -1.95
N PHE A 206 6.00 -5.76 -0.95
CA PHE A 206 6.05 -7.23 -0.89
C PHE A 206 5.22 -7.89 -1.98
N ARG A 207 4.07 -7.31 -2.30
CA ARG A 207 3.27 -7.75 -3.43
C ARG A 207 4.02 -7.57 -4.75
N ASP A 208 4.62 -6.40 -4.95
CA ASP A 208 5.18 -6.03 -6.24
C ASP A 208 6.58 -6.64 -6.49
N ALA A 209 7.40 -6.78 -5.45
CA ALA A 209 8.76 -7.31 -5.55
C ALA A 209 8.80 -8.83 -5.36
N PHE A 210 8.09 -9.36 -4.36
CA PHE A 210 8.17 -10.77 -3.97
C PHE A 210 6.95 -11.60 -4.38
N GLY A 211 5.98 -10.99 -5.07
CA GLY A 211 4.77 -11.69 -5.51
C GLY A 211 3.87 -12.14 -4.36
N ALA A 212 3.90 -11.44 -3.21
CA ALA A 212 3.05 -11.76 -2.07
C ALA A 212 1.57 -11.81 -2.50
N SER A 213 0.90 -12.87 -2.06
CA SER A 213 -0.33 -13.34 -2.66
C SER A 213 -1.55 -12.49 -2.27
N ARG A 214 -2.53 -12.37 -3.17
CA ARG A 214 -3.76 -11.61 -2.94
C ARG A 214 -4.87 -12.59 -2.63
N LEU A 215 -5.37 -12.56 -1.40
CA LEU A 215 -6.69 -13.09 -1.09
C LEU A 215 -7.73 -12.22 -1.80
N GLN A 216 -8.26 -12.69 -2.93
CA GLN A 216 -9.33 -12.01 -3.66
C GLN A 216 -10.64 -12.76 -3.46
N GLU A 217 -11.60 -12.13 -2.81
CA GLU A 217 -12.99 -12.60 -2.80
C GLU A 217 -13.61 -12.33 -4.17
N ARG A 218 -14.07 -13.39 -4.84
CA ARG A 218 -14.86 -13.28 -6.07
C ARG A 218 -16.18 -13.99 -5.90
N TYR A 219 -17.23 -13.37 -6.42
CA TYR A 219 -18.55 -13.98 -6.53
C TYR A 219 -18.62 -14.70 -7.86
N LEU A 220 -18.76 -16.03 -7.83
CA LEU A 220 -19.06 -16.79 -9.05
C LEU A 220 -20.57 -16.73 -9.29
N LEU A 221 -20.97 -16.08 -10.39
CA LEU A 221 -22.33 -16.17 -10.90
C LEU A 221 -22.47 -17.49 -11.64
N ARG A 222 -23.39 -18.33 -11.17
CA ARG A 222 -23.67 -19.64 -11.77
C ARG A 222 -24.61 -19.41 -12.97
N GLN A 223 -24.10 -19.52 -14.19
CA GLN A 223 -24.92 -19.55 -15.41
C GLN A 223 -25.64 -20.88 -15.56
#